data_AF-A0A7V0JDR0-F1
#
_entry.id   AF-A0A7V0JDR0-F1
#
_cell.length_a   1.000
_cell.length_b   1.000
_cell.length_c   1.000
_cell.angle_alpha   90.00
_cell.angle_beta   90.00
_cell.angle_gamma   90.00
#
_symmetry.space_group_name_H-M   'P 1'
#
loop_
_entity.id
_entity.type
_entity.pdbx_description
1 polymer ?
#
loop_
_entity_poly.entity_id
_entity_poly.type
_entity_poly.pdbx_seq_one_letter_code
_entity_poly.pdbx_strand_id
1 'polypeptide(L)' 'MYKKVILENNIPVVMDLTRDTRSLCMGIWVKTGSRNETSKKFGIAHFLEHMFFKGTDKR' A
#
# COMPACT_ATOMS: atom_id res chain seq x y z
N MET A 1 17.57 -11.88 3.16
CA MET A 1 18.16 -11.15 2.01
C MET A 1 16.99 -10.81 1.11
N TYR A 2 16.68 -9.53 0.95
CA TYR A 2 15.46 -9.14 0.24
C TYR A 2 15.64 -9.27 -1.28
N LYS A 3 14.57 -9.69 -1.96
CA LYS A 3 14.45 -9.71 -3.41
C LYS A 3 13.57 -8.53 -3.83
N LYS A 4 14.03 -7.78 -4.83
CA LYS A 4 13.26 -6.71 -5.47
C LYS A 4 12.96 -7.09 -6.92
N VAL A 5 11.71 -6.92 -7.34
CA VAL A 5 11.28 -7.08 -8.74
C VAL A 5 10.45 -5.87 -9.15
N ILE A 6 10.51 -5.50 -10.43
CA ILE A 6 9.63 -4.51 -11.04
C ILE A 6 8.65 -5.27 -11.93
N LEU A 7 7.35 -5.09 -11.71
CA LEU A 7 6.31 -5.72 -12.53
C LEU A 7 6.16 -5.00 -13.87
N GLU A 8 5.47 -5.61 -14.83
CA GLU A 8 5.20 -5.03 -16.16
C GLU A 8 4.47 -3.67 -16.08
N ASN A 9 3.65 -3.47 -15.05
CA ASN A 9 2.95 -2.21 -14.77
C ASN A 9 3.79 -1.20 -13.97
N ASN A 10 5.11 -1.42 -13.84
CA ASN A 10 6.07 -0.60 -13.10
C ASN A 10 5.90 -0.53 -11.58
N ILE A 11 5.06 -1.38 -10.98
CA ILE A 11 4.96 -1.46 -9.52
C ILE A 11 6.17 -2.22 -8.96
N PRO A 12 6.96 -1.62 -8.05
CA PRO A 12 8.05 -2.32 -7.37
C PRO A 12 7.49 -3.25 -6.29
N VAL A 13 7.98 -4.49 -6.26
CA VAL A 13 7.67 -5.47 -5.21
C VAL A 13 8.96 -5.83 -4.50
N VAL A 14 8.95 -5.72 -3.17
CA VAL A 14 10.07 -6.10 -2.29
C VAL A 14 9.58 -7.21 -1.38
N MET A 15 10.34 -8.31 -1.32
CA MET A 15 10.01 -9.48 -0.53
C MET A 15 11.25 -9.94 0.23
N ASP A 16 11.09 -10.39 1.47
CA ASP A 16 12.13 -11.13 2.19
C ASP A 16 11.56 -12.48 2.62
N LEU A 17 12.31 -13.54 2.35
CA LEU A 17 11.88 -14.90 2.68
C LEU A 17 12.44 -15.26 4.05
N THR A 18 11.57 -15.21 5.07
CA THR A 18 11.87 -15.70 6.41
C THR A 18 11.41 -17.16 6.51
N ARG A 19 12.36 -18.10 6.54
CA ARG A 19 12.05 -19.55 6.47
C ARG A 19 11.41 -20.11 7.75
N ASP A 20 11.63 -19.44 8.88
CA ASP A 20 11.25 -19.95 10.20
C ASP A 20 9.91 -19.38 10.70
N THR A 21 9.15 -18.68 9.86
CA THR A 21 7.83 -18.12 10.21
C THR A 21 6.69 -18.90 9.57
N ARG A 22 5.56 -19.02 10.29
CA ARG A 22 4.31 -19.63 9.79
C ARG A 22 3.26 -18.60 9.38
N SER A 23 3.64 -17.32 9.33
CA SER A 23 2.80 -16.20 8.96
C SER A 23 3.47 -15.39 7.85
N LEU A 24 2.64 -14.72 7.05
CA LEU A 24 3.05 -13.73 6.07
C LEU A 24 2.59 -12.35 6.56
N CYS A 25 3.44 -11.35 6.39
CA CYS A 25 3.05 -9.95 6.44
C CYS A 25 3.14 -9.36 5.03
N MET A 26 2.12 -8.62 4.62
CA MET A 26 2.14 -7.90 3.35
C MET A 26 1.56 -6.50 3.54
N GLY A 27 2.05 -5.55 2.75
CA GLY A 27 1.58 -4.18 2.74
C GLY A 27 1.63 -3.61 1.33
N ILE A 28 0.79 -2.62 1.09
CA ILE A 28 0.79 -1.81 -0.13
C ILE A 28 1.12 -0.39 0.28
N TRP A 29 2.15 0.19 -0.32
CA TRP A 29 2.55 1.58 -0.07
C TRP A 29 2.23 2.42 -1.29
N VAL A 30 1.44 3.48 -1.08
CA VAL A 30 1.16 4.49 -2.09
C VAL A 30 1.97 5.73 -1.74
N LYS A 31 2.74 6.26 -2.69
CA LYS A 31 3.58 7.46 -2.50
C LYS A 31 2.73 8.74 -2.55
N THR A 32 1.80 8.87 -1.62
CA THR A 32 0.92 10.04 -1.44
C THR A 32 0.59 10.23 0.04
N GLY A 33 0.09 11.41 0.42
CA GLY A 33 -0.32 11.73 1.79
C GLY A 33 -0.72 13.19 1.91
N SER A 34 -0.88 13.68 3.15
CA SER A 34 -1.33 15.06 3.39
C SER A 34 -0.47 16.15 2.73
N ARG A 35 0.84 15.88 2.53
CA ARG A 35 1.75 16.80 1.81
C ARG A 35 1.36 17.01 0.34
N ASN A 36 0.64 16.06 -0.25
CA ASN A 36 0.21 16.10 -1.65
C ASN A 36 -1.20 16.68 -1.84
N GLU A 37 -1.85 17.08 -0.76
CA GLU A 37 -3.22 17.59 -0.80
C GLU A 37 -3.27 19.06 -1.17
N THR A 38 -4.35 19.47 -1.82
CA THR A 38 -4.67 20.89 -2.01
C THR A 38 -5.47 21.41 -0.83
N SER A 39 -5.50 22.74 -0.66
CA SER A 39 -6.26 23.38 0.42
C SER A 39 -7.75 23.04 0.42
N LYS A 40 -8.33 22.77 -0.74
CA LYS A 40 -9.74 22.37 -0.89
C LYS A 40 -10.01 20.91 -0.49
N LYS A 41 -8.97 20.10 -0.29
CA LYS A 41 -9.06 18.65 -0.07
C LYS A 41 -8.25 18.19 1.15
N PHE A 42 -8.05 19.06 2.13
CA PHE A 42 -7.33 18.66 3.34
C PHE A 42 -7.97 17.47 4.04
N GLY A 43 -7.14 16.49 4.40
CA GLY A 43 -7.53 15.25 5.04
C GLY A 43 -8.00 14.15 4.08
N ILE A 44 -8.04 14.38 2.76
CA ILE A 44 -8.58 13.41 1.81
C ILE A 44 -7.77 12.09 1.76
N ALA A 45 -6.45 12.14 1.91
CA ALA A 45 -5.61 10.95 1.86
C ALA A 45 -5.90 10.03 3.05
N HIS A 46 -5.98 10.60 4.26
CA HIS A 46 -6.36 9.85 5.46
C HIS A 46 -7.83 9.41 5.40
N PHE A 47 -8.73 10.25 4.91
CA PHE A 47 -10.13 9.86 4.71
C PHE A 47 -10.25 8.65 3.77
N LEU A 48 -9.54 8.65 2.65
CA LEU A 48 -9.52 7.52 1.71
C LEU A 48 -8.93 6.25 2.33
N GLU A 49 -7.90 6.38 3.17
CA GLU A 49 -7.35 5.26 3.94
C GLU A 49 -8.44 4.53 4.74
N HIS A 50 -9.28 5.29 5.47
CA HIS A 50 -10.44 4.71 6.18
C HIS A 50 -11.47 4.10 5.21
N MET A 51 -11.71 4.73 4.07
CA MET A 51 -12.69 4.23 3.11
C MET A 51 -12.27 2.90 2.48
N PHE A 52 -10.97 2.62 2.35
CA PHE A 52 -10.50 1.32 1.84
C PHE A 52 -10.91 0.13 2.72
N PHE A 53 -11.21 0.36 4.00
CA PHE A 53 -11.71 -0.67 4.91
C PHE A 53 -13.24 -0.82 4.90
N LYS A 54 -13.97 -0.02 4.10
CA LYS A 54 -15.43 -0.13 3.96
C LYS A 54 -15.88 -1.22 2.99
N GLY A 55 -14.93 -1.89 2.34
CA GLY A 55 -15.20 -2.95 1.37
C GLY A 55 -15.21 -2.45 -0.07
N THR A 56 -15.39 -3.40 -0.96
CA THR A 56 -15.39 -3.30 -2.42
C THR A 56 -16.60 -4.06 -2.95
N ASP A 57 -16.99 -3.83 -4.19
CA ASP A 57 -18.12 -4.55 -4.79
C ASP A 57 -17.96 -6.09 -4.77
N LYS A 58 -16.72 -6.59 -4.62
CA LYS A 58 -16.41 -8.02 -4.60
C LYS A 58 -16.15 -8.59 -3.20
N ARG A 59 -15.89 -7.75 -2.19
CA ARG A 59 -15.51 -8.15 -0.82
C ARG A 59 -15.74 -7.04 0.19
#